data_AF-A0A948EVF0-F1
#
_entry.id   AF-A0A948EVF0-F1
#
_cell.length_a   1.000
_cell.length_b   1.000
_cell.length_c   1.000
_cell.angle_alpha   90.00
_cell.angle_beta   90.00
_cell.angle_gamma   90.00
#
_symmetry.space_group_name_H-M   'P 1'
#
loop_
_entity.id
_entity.type
_entity.pdbx_description
1 polymer ?
#
loop_
_entity_poly.entity_id
_entity_poly.type
_entity_poly.pdbx_seq_one_letter_code
_entity_poly.pdbx_strand_id
1 'polypeptide(L)' 'MAYHLLQRDRNGAARLAMCLGAALEKLHHCQRCNNFSETPVCYTCASPRRDARQLCVVEMPTDLNRLEETQ' A
#
# COMPACT_ATOMS: atom_id res chain seq x y z
N MET A 1 0.82 -4.11 -21.86
CA MET A 1 0.99 -5.12 -20.78
C MET A 1 0.07 -6.33 -20.95
N ALA A 2 -1.25 -6.14 -21.13
CA ALA A 2 -2.19 -7.28 -21.22
C ALA A 2 -1.84 -8.32 -22.32
N TYR A 3 -1.58 -7.88 -23.56
CA TYR A 3 -1.20 -8.81 -24.65
C TYR A 3 0.11 -9.57 -24.39
N HIS A 4 1.07 -8.96 -23.70
CA HIS A 4 2.32 -9.62 -23.32
C HIS A 4 2.07 -10.77 -22.35
N LEU A 5 1.25 -10.53 -21.32
CA LEU A 5 0.85 -11.57 -20.35
C LEU A 5 0.11 -12.72 -21.04
N LEU A 6 -0.81 -12.42 -21.96
CA LEU A 6 -1.60 -13.46 -22.64
C LEU A 6 -0.79 -14.34 -23.61
N GLN A 7 0.19 -13.75 -24.31
CA GLN A 7 0.95 -14.44 -25.36
C GLN A 7 2.26 -15.04 -24.85
N ARG A 8 2.92 -14.40 -23.88
CA ARG A 8 4.29 -14.72 -23.49
C ARG A 8 4.46 -15.10 -22.02
N ASP A 9 3.51 -14.73 -21.14
CA ASP A 9 3.68 -14.94 -19.69
C ASP A 9 2.36 -15.24 -18.97
N ARG A 10 1.78 -16.41 -19.28
CA ARG A 10 0.52 -16.86 -18.66
C ARG A 10 0.65 -17.16 -17.18
N ASN A 11 1.81 -17.67 -16.74
CA ASN A 11 2.07 -17.94 -15.33
C ASN A 11 2.20 -16.64 -14.54
N GLY A 12 2.89 -15.63 -15.09
CA GLY A 12 2.94 -14.29 -14.51
C GLY A 12 1.57 -13.64 -14.45
N ALA A 13 0.72 -13.83 -15.47
CA ALA A 13 -0.67 -13.36 -15.47
C ALA A 13 -1.49 -13.97 -14.31
N ALA A 14 -1.41 -15.29 -14.12
CA ALA A 14 -2.11 -15.99 -13.05
C ALA A 14 -1.61 -15.54 -11.67
N ARG A 15 -0.29 -15.40 -11.49
CA ARG A 15 0.32 -14.91 -10.25
C ARG A 15 -0.14 -13.48 -9.94
N LEU A 16 -0.15 -12.59 -10.94
CA LEU A 16 -0.59 -11.21 -10.78
C LEU A 16 -2.07 -11.16 -10.34
N ALA A 17 -2.94 -11.95 -10.99
CA ALA A 17 -4.36 -12.00 -10.62
C ALA A 17 -4.55 -12.46 -9.16
N MET A 18 -3.84 -13.52 -8.75
CA MET A 18 -3.86 -14.00 -7.37
C MET A 18 -3.36 -12.96 -6.37
N CYS A 19 -2.24 -12.29 -6.66
CA CYS A 19 -1.70 -11.25 -5.79
C CYS A 19 -2.64 -10.05 -5.65
N LEU A 20 -3.28 -9.62 -6.75
CA LEU A 20 -4.27 -8.55 -6.72
C LEU A 20 -5.50 -8.94 -5.90
N GLY A 21 -6.02 -10.16 -6.07
CA GLY A 21 -7.12 -10.68 -5.25
C GLY A 21 -6.78 -10.67 -3.76
N ALA A 22 -5.61 -11.21 -3.40
CA ALA A 22 -5.16 -11.22 -2.00
C ALA A 22 -4.98 -9.81 -1.42
N ALA A 23 -4.49 -8.85 -2.21
CA ALA A 23 -4.34 -7.47 -1.76
C ALA A 23 -5.71 -6.81 -1.51
N LEU A 24 -6.69 -7.03 -2.39
CA LEU A 24 -8.05 -6.50 -2.22
C LEU A 24 -8.76 -7.07 -0.99
N GLU A 25 -8.47 -8.32 -0.60
CA GLU A 25 -9.04 -8.94 0.60
C GLU A 25 -8.39 -8.47 1.90
N LYS A 26 -7.06 -8.25 1.89
CA LYS A 26 -6.27 -8.02 3.11
C LYS A 26 -5.99 -6.55 3.40
N LEU A 27 -6.00 -5.69 2.38
CA LEU A 27 -5.72 -4.28 2.56
C LEU A 27 -6.98 -3.56 3.04
N HIS A 28 -6.81 -2.80 4.11
CA HIS A 28 -7.84 -1.96 4.69
C HIS A 28 -7.27 -0.57 4.96
N HIS A 29 -8.13 0.36 5.37
CA HIS A 29 -7.69 1.68 5.79
C HIS A 29 -7.25 1.68 7.26
N CYS A 30 -6.09 2.27 7.51
CA CYS A 30 -5.59 2.55 8.86
C CYS A 30 -6.58 3.44 9.62
N GLN A 31 -6.90 3.06 10.85
CA GLN A 31 -7.85 3.78 11.71
C GLN A 31 -7.41 5.20 12.10
N ARG A 32 -6.13 5.55 11.89
CA ARG A 32 -5.56 6.87 12.30
C ARG A 32 -5.30 7.82 11.15
N CYS A 33 -4.80 7.34 10.02
CA CYS A 33 -4.36 8.19 8.91
C CYS A 33 -5.02 7.85 7.57
N ASN A 34 -5.94 6.87 7.53
CA ASN A 34 -6.63 6.42 6.33
C ASN A 34 -5.74 5.86 5.21
N ASN A 35 -4.43 5.66 5.44
CA ASN A 35 -3.55 4.96 4.49
C ASN A 35 -3.87 3.45 4.43
N PHE A 36 -3.45 2.76 3.36
CA PHE A 36 -3.58 1.31 3.27
C PHE A 36 -2.70 0.56 4.27
N SER A 37 -3.25 -0.47 4.90
CA SER A 37 -2.55 -1.33 5.85
C SER A 37 -3.22 -2.70 5.95
N GLU A 38 -2.42 -3.73 6.26
CA GLU A 38 -2.91 -5.07 6.62
C GLU A 38 -3.27 -5.18 8.11
N THR A 39 -2.99 -4.13 8.91
CA THR A 39 -3.29 -4.06 10.34
C THR A 39 -4.20 -2.87 10.65
N PRO A 40 -4.93 -2.87 11.78
CA PRO A 40 -5.82 -1.74 12.13
C PRO A 40 -5.12 -0.38 12.21
N VAL A 41 -3.85 -0.37 12.63
CA VAL A 41 -2.98 0.80 12.65
C VAL A 41 -1.74 0.48 11.81
N CYS A 42 -1.39 1.35 10.87
CA CYS A 42 -0.23 1.15 10.00
C CYS A 42 1.11 1.34 10.75
N TYR A 43 2.19 0.82 10.17
CA TYR A 43 3.54 0.92 10.74
C TYR A 43 3.96 2.37 11.01
N THR A 44 3.60 3.30 10.12
CA THR A 44 3.90 4.74 10.23
C THR A 44 3.28 5.33 11.49
N CYS A 45 2.01 5.05 11.75
CA CYS A 45 1.29 5.55 12.92
C CYS A 45 1.69 4.83 14.21
N ALA A 46 2.02 3.53 14.14
CA ALA A 46 2.44 2.75 15.31
C ALA A 46 3.89 3.06 15.75
N SER A 47 4.70 3.67 14.88
CA SER A 47 6.11 3.95 15.17
C SER A 47 6.29 4.94 16.33
N PRO A 48 7.02 4.57 17.39
CA PRO A 48 7.31 5.47 18.51
C PRO A 48 8.34 6.55 18.16
N ARG A 49 9.00 6.45 17.00
CA ARG A 49 9.98 7.45 16.54
C ARG A 49 9.34 8.71 15.98
N ARG A 50 8.02 8.71 15.73
CA ARG A 50 7.32 9.87 15.17
C ARG A 50 6.72 10.74 16.26
N ASP A 51 6.78 12.04 16.01
CA ASP A 51 6.06 13.01 16.83
C ASP A 51 4.55 12.94 16.53
N ALA A 52 3.77 12.52 17.52
CA ALA A 52 2.32 12.44 17.41
C ALA A 52 1.62 13.81 17.32
N ARG A 53 2.35 14.92 17.55
CA ARG A 53 1.84 16.29 17.44
C ARG A 53 1.96 16.87 16.03
N GLN A 54 2.72 16.23 15.15
CA GLN A 54 2.94 16.68 13.78
C GLN A 54 2.16 15.81 12.80
N LEU A 55 1.26 16.42 12.03
CA LEU A 55 0.50 15.75 10.96
C LEU A 55 0.94 16.27 9.59
N CYS A 56 1.26 15.34 8.69
CA CYS A 56 1.45 15.62 7.28
C CYS A 56 0.19 15.19 6.53
N VAL A 57 -0.55 16.16 6.01
CA VAL A 57 -1.77 15.92 5.23
C VAL A 57 -1.37 15.78 3.76
N VAL A 58 -1.78 14.68 3.13
CA VAL A 58 -1.51 14.37 1.73
C VAL A 58 -2.79 14.02 1.00
N GLU A 59 -2.80 14.18 -0.32
CA GLU A 59 -3.96 13.88 -1.16
C GLU A 59 -4.08 12.38 -1.45
N MET A 60 -2.96 11.73 -1.77
CA MET A 60 -2.94 10.32 -2.17
C MET A 60 -1.97 9.48 -1.32
N PRO A 61 -2.24 8.17 -1.12
CA PRO A 61 -1.31 7.24 -0.48
C PRO A 61 0.10 7.23 -1.09
N THR A 62 0.21 7.49 -2.39
CA THR A 62 1.49 7.58 -3.11
C THR A 62 2.34 8.75 -2.64
N ASP A 63 1.74 9.85 -2.21
CA ASP A 63 2.46 11.02 -1.73
C ASP A 63 3.08 10.74 -0.36
N LEU A 64 2.35 9.99 0.50
CA LEU A 64 2.90 9.48 1.75
C LEU A 64 4.13 8.61 1.48
N ASN A 65 4.05 7.65 0.54
CA ASN A 65 5.18 6.77 0.23
C ASN A 65 6.43 7.55 -0.23
N ARG A 66 6.25 8.58 -1.06
CA ARG A 66 7.36 9.44 -1.50
C ARG A 66 8.03 10.20 -0.36
N LEU A 67 7.24 10.72 0.60
CA LEU A 67 7.79 11.41 1.77
C LEU A 67 8.60 10.45 2.63
N GLU A 68 8.12 9.21 2.77
CA GLU A 68 8.77 8.17 3.56
C GLU A 68 10.09 7.67 2.94
N GLU A 69 10.25 7.73 1.61
CA GLU A 69 11.51 7.40 0.92
C GLU A 69 12.64 8.40 1.22
N THR A 70 12.31 9.61 1.69
CA THR A 70 13.29 10.67 1.99
C THR A 70 13.74 10.72 3.46
N GLN A 71 13.24 9.81 4.30
CA GLN A 71 13.51 9.76 5.75
C GLN A 71 14.70 8.88 6.15
#